data_AF-A0A7Y0XGQ1-F1
#
_entry.id   AF-A0A7Y0XGQ1-F1
#
_cell.length_a   1.000
_cell.length_b   1.000
_cell.length_c   1.000
_cell.angle_alpha   90.00
_cell.angle_beta   90.00
_cell.angle_gamma   90.00
#
_symmetry.space_group_name_H-M   'P 1'
#
loop_
_entity.id
_entity.type
_entity.pdbx_description
1 polymer ?
#
loop_
_entity_poly.entity_id
_entity_poly.type
_entity_poly.pdbx_seq_one_letter_code
_entity_poly.pdbx_strand_id
1 'polypeptide(L)'
;LWVEEFKSIYPNINAQVQASGSSTAPPALTEQTAQFGPMSRPMRLREVEAFEREHGYKPTALRDAIDAIGIFVHQDNPIQGLNFSQLDALFSATLRCGESQFVTNWQ
;
A
#
# COMPACT_ATOMS: atom_id res chain seq x y z
N LEU A 1 13.61 10.58 -8.74
CA LEU A 1 12.62 10.40 -7.64
C LEU A 1 12.00 11.76 -7.31
N TRP A 2 10.71 11.89 -6.93
CA TRP A 2 10.09 13.22 -6.72
C TRP A 2 10.85 14.12 -5.74
N VAL A 3 11.43 13.56 -4.68
CA VAL A 3 12.23 14.31 -3.70
C VAL A 3 13.51 14.88 -4.32
N GLU A 4 14.13 14.19 -5.27
CA GLU A 4 15.36 14.66 -5.94
C GLU A 4 15.04 15.87 -6.83
N GLU A 5 13.97 15.77 -7.62
CA GLU A 5 13.52 16.87 -8.48
C GLU A 5 13.06 18.08 -7.64
N PHE A 6 12.34 17.82 -6.55
CA PHE A 6 11.91 18.88 -5.63
C PHE A 6 13.10 19.61 -4.99
N LYS A 7 14.18 18.89 -4.62
CA LYS A 7 15.42 19.49 -4.12
C LYS A 7 16.17 20.27 -5.20
N SER A 8 16.12 19.86 -6.46
CA SER A 8 16.69 20.61 -7.59
C SER A 8 16.05 22.00 -7.71
N ILE A 9 14.72 22.06 -7.56
CA ILE A 9 13.95 23.32 -7.61
C ILE A 9 14.10 24.13 -6.31
N TYR A 10 14.15 23.45 -5.15
CA TYR A 10 14.23 24.07 -3.81
C TYR A 10 15.42 23.52 -3.01
N PRO A 11 16.65 24.00 -3.28
CA PRO A 11 17.88 23.40 -2.74
C PRO A 11 18.05 23.56 -1.22
N ASN A 12 17.35 24.51 -0.60
CA ASN A 12 17.42 24.76 0.84
C ASN A 12 16.49 23.83 1.64
N ILE A 13 15.68 22.98 1.00
CA ILE A 13 14.78 22.06 1.69
C ILE A 13 15.49 20.75 1.99
N ASN A 14 15.54 20.40 3.28
CA ASN A 14 15.93 19.07 3.73
C ASN A 14 14.71 18.16 3.74
N ALA A 15 14.76 17.09 2.94
CA ALA A 15 13.76 16.04 2.92
C ALA A 15 14.37 14.71 3.36
N GLN A 16 13.65 14.01 4.22
CA GLN A 16 13.94 12.65 4.67
C GLN A 16 12.82 11.72 4.20
N VAL A 17 13.18 10.54 3.71
CA VAL A 17 12.23 9.53 3.23
C VAL A 17 12.39 8.27 4.07
N GLN A 18 11.27 7.75 4.57
CA GLN A 18 11.19 6.46 5.25
C GLN A 18 10.15 5.59 4.55
N ALA A 19 10.54 4.37 4.16
CA ALA A 19 9.72 3.47 3.35
C ALA A 19 9.43 2.14 4.08
N SER A 20 8.86 2.23 5.28
CA SER A 20 8.58 1.08 6.17
C SER A 20 7.19 0.47 5.98
N GLY A 21 6.45 0.89 4.95
CA GLY A 21 5.11 0.42 4.61
C GLY A 21 3.99 1.37 5.04
N SER A 22 2.83 1.29 4.36
CA SER A 22 1.74 2.27 4.51
C SER A 22 1.17 2.39 5.93
N SER A 23 1.28 1.34 6.74
CA SER A 23 0.75 1.37 8.12
C SER A 23 1.58 2.25 9.07
N THR A 24 2.78 2.70 8.69
CA THR A 24 3.57 3.63 9.51
C THR A 24 3.20 5.10 9.26
N ALA A 25 2.49 5.40 8.16
CA ALA A 25 2.13 6.78 7.80
C ALA A 25 1.08 7.40 8.75
N PRO A 26 -0.03 6.73 9.10
CA PRO A 26 -1.04 7.33 9.98
C PRO A 26 -0.53 7.77 11.37
N PRO A 27 0.22 6.96 12.13
CA PRO A 27 0.75 7.42 13.42
C PRO A 27 1.74 8.58 13.23
N ALA A 28 2.61 8.53 12.22
CA ALA A 28 3.58 9.60 11.96
C ALA A 28 2.91 10.95 11.59
N LEU A 29 1.81 10.91 10.84
CA LEU A 29 1.01 12.10 10.54
C LEU A 29 0.27 12.61 11.79
N THR A 30 -0.28 11.69 12.59
CA THR A 30 -1.03 12.04 13.82
C THR A 30 -0.10 12.70 14.84
N GLU A 31 1.09 12.14 15.04
CA GLU A 31 2.14 12.63 15.95
C GLU A 31 2.98 13.77 15.36
N GLN A 32 2.66 14.21 14.13
CA GLN A 32 3.36 15.29 13.41
C GLN A 32 4.87 15.05 13.19
N THR A 33 5.33 13.80 13.22
CA THR A 33 6.71 13.41 12.89
C THR A 33 6.95 13.27 11.39
N ALA A 34 5.88 13.26 10.58
CA ALA A 34 5.92 13.33 9.13
C ALA A 34 4.94 14.38 8.58
N GLN A 35 5.32 15.05 7.49
CA GLN A 35 4.44 16.00 6.78
C GLN A 35 3.63 15.32 5.68
N PHE A 36 4.14 14.24 5.11
CA PHE A 36 3.49 13.44 4.08
C PHE A 36 3.52 11.97 4.48
N GLY A 37 2.39 11.28 4.29
CA GLY A 37 2.26 9.85 4.57
C GLY A 37 1.83 9.08 3.33
N PRO A 38 2.76 8.69 2.44
CA PRO A 38 2.43 7.88 1.26
C PRO A 38 1.81 6.54 1.67
N MET A 39 0.67 6.19 1.09
CA MET A 39 -0.06 4.96 1.39
C MET A 39 -0.60 4.31 0.12
N SER A 40 -0.38 3.00 -0.05
CA SER A 40 -0.91 2.20 -1.18
C SER A 40 -2.32 1.65 -0.91
N ARG A 41 -2.94 2.07 0.20
CA ARG A 41 -4.32 1.76 0.58
C ARG A 41 -4.95 2.95 1.29
N PRO A 42 -6.29 3.05 1.32
CA PRO A 42 -6.96 3.99 2.22
C PRO A 42 -6.58 3.76 3.68
N MET A 43 -6.63 4.83 4.48
CA MET A 43 -6.58 4.71 5.93
C MET A 43 -7.75 3.88 6.45
N ARG A 44 -7.49 3.02 7.43
CA ARG A 44 -8.53 2.29 8.17
C ARG A 44 -9.31 3.29 9.02
N LEU A 45 -10.55 2.95 9.38
CA LEU A 45 -11.41 3.81 10.21
C LEU A 45 -10.69 4.28 11.50
N ARG A 46 -10.08 3.34 12.23
CA ARG A 46 -9.30 3.66 13.45
C ARG A 46 -8.11 4.60 13.22
N GLU A 47 -7.50 4.55 12.03
CA GLU A 47 -6.37 5.41 11.66
C GLU A 47 -6.87 6.85 11.41
N VAL A 48 -8.02 6.99 10.76
CA VAL A 48 -8.70 8.28 10.55
C VAL A 48 -9.17 8.87 11.87
N GLU A 49 -9.83 8.08 12.71
CA GLU A 49 -10.35 8.51 14.02
C GLU A 49 -9.23 8.94 14.98
N ALA A 50 -8.07 8.28 14.94
CA ALA A 50 -6.91 8.67 15.73
C ALA A 50 -6.40 10.06 15.33
N PHE A 51 -6.26 10.31 14.02
CA PHE A 51 -5.88 11.61 13.49
C PHE A 51 -6.92 12.69 13.81
N GLU A 52 -8.20 12.40 13.59
CA GLU A 52 -9.30 13.36 13.80
C GLU A 52 -9.46 13.75 15.27
N ARG A 53 -9.19 12.83 16.20
CA ARG A 53 -9.19 13.12 17.63
C ARG A 53 -8.12 14.12 18.04
N GLU A 54 -6.95 14.04 17.42
CA GLU A 54 -5.81 14.93 17.71
C GLU A 54 -5.98 16.30 17.03
N HIS A 55 -6.41 16.31 15.77
CA HIS A 55 -6.40 17.52 14.93
C HIS A 55 -7.77 18.20 14.77
N GLY A 56 -8.87 17.53 15.14
CA GLY A 56 -10.23 18.06 15.02
C GLY A 56 -10.84 17.99 13.61
N TYR A 57 -10.16 17.34 12.66
CA TYR A 57 -10.63 17.13 11.29
C TYR A 57 -9.98 15.88 10.68
N LYS A 58 -10.55 15.38 9.57
CA LYS A 58 -10.05 14.18 8.88
C LYS A 58 -8.79 14.46 8.05
N PRO A 59 -7.85 13.49 7.93
CA PRO A 59 -6.70 13.64 7.06
C PRO A 59 -7.13 13.74 5.59
N THR A 60 -6.37 14.50 4.79
CA THR A 60 -6.66 14.69 3.35
C THR A 60 -5.94 13.63 2.53
N ALA A 61 -6.71 12.85 1.76
CA ALA A 61 -6.14 11.87 0.82
C ALA A 61 -5.89 12.53 -0.54
N LEU A 62 -4.63 12.52 -0.99
CA LEU A 62 -4.23 12.95 -2.32
C LEU A 62 -3.91 11.72 -3.17
N ARG A 63 -4.53 11.61 -4.35
CA ARG A 63 -4.25 10.54 -5.32
C ARG A 63 -3.18 11.03 -6.27
N ASP A 64 -2.04 10.34 -6.28
CA ASP A 64 -0.83 10.75 -6.98
C ASP A 64 -0.45 9.77 -8.11
N ALA A 65 -0.82 8.50 -7.98
CA ALA A 65 -0.60 7.46 -8.97
C ALA A 65 -1.73 6.42 -9.02
N ILE A 66 -1.73 5.60 -10.06
CA ILE A 66 -2.55 4.39 -10.18
C ILE A 66 -1.59 3.20 -10.18
N ASP A 67 -1.91 2.19 -9.37
CA ASP A 67 -1.16 0.95 -9.30
C ASP A 67 -1.97 -0.21 -9.90
N ALA A 68 -1.30 -1.03 -10.70
CA ALA A 68 -1.82 -2.31 -11.17
C ALA A 68 -1.07 -3.40 -10.42
N ILE A 69 -1.64 -3.86 -9.30
CA ILE A 69 -1.03 -4.87 -8.43
C ILE A 69 -0.78 -6.15 -9.24
N GLY A 70 0.50 -6.47 -9.42
CA GLY A 70 0.95 -7.63 -10.20
C GLY A 70 1.07 -8.89 -9.37
N ILE A 71 0.73 -10.03 -9.98
CA ILE A 71 1.09 -11.37 -9.50
C ILE A 71 2.30 -11.81 -10.31
N PHE A 72 3.43 -12.01 -9.65
CA PHE A 72 4.70 -12.35 -10.30
C PHE A 72 5.03 -13.82 -10.13
N VAL A 73 5.48 -14.45 -11.23
CA VAL A 73 6.02 -15.80 -11.27
C VAL A 73 7.42 -15.78 -11.86
N HIS A 74 8.15 -16.88 -11.74
CA HIS A 74 9.44 -17.02 -12.42
C HIS A 74 9.29 -16.89 -13.94
N GLN A 75 10.29 -16.35 -14.63
CA GLN A 75 10.26 -16.13 -16.09
C GLN A 75 10.02 -17.41 -16.91
N ASP A 76 10.42 -18.56 -16.37
CA ASP A 76 10.24 -19.88 -17.01
C ASP A 76 8.93 -20.58 -16.62
N ASN A 77 8.08 -19.94 -15.80
CA ASN A 77 6.79 -20.52 -15.43
C ASN A 77 5.83 -20.42 -16.63
N PRO A 78 5.29 -21.54 -17.15
CA PRO A 78 4.47 -21.56 -18.36
C PRO A 78 3.02 -21.09 -18.15
N ILE A 79 2.64 -20.68 -16.93
CA ILE A 79 1.26 -20.31 -16.61
C ILE A 79 0.80 -19.11 -17.45
N GLN A 80 -0.35 -19.27 -18.12
CA GLN A 80 -0.88 -18.24 -19.02
C GLN A 80 -1.71 -17.17 -18.29
N GLY A 81 -2.25 -17.51 -17.12
CA GLY A 81 -3.07 -16.60 -16.33
C GLY A 81 -3.68 -17.29 -15.12
N LEU A 82 -4.17 -16.47 -14.19
CA LEU A 82 -4.88 -16.90 -13.00
C LEU A 82 -6.15 -16.05 -12.85
N ASN A 83 -7.25 -16.70 -12.48
CA ASN A 83 -8.46 -15.99 -12.08
C ASN A 83 -8.47 -15.74 -10.55
N PHE A 84 -9.42 -14.94 -10.06
CA PHE A 84 -9.48 -14.57 -8.64
C PHE A 84 -9.71 -15.74 -7.69
N SER A 85 -10.49 -16.75 -8.09
CA SER A 85 -10.73 -17.95 -7.29
C SER A 85 -9.45 -18.78 -7.13
N GLN A 86 -8.66 -18.92 -8.20
CA GLN A 86 -7.36 -19.56 -8.16
C GLN A 86 -6.35 -18.79 -7.30
N LEU A 87 -6.34 -17.45 -7.38
CA LEU A 87 -5.49 -16.61 -6.53
C LEU A 87 -5.84 -16.74 -5.05
N ASP A 88 -7.12 -16.74 -4.71
CA ASP A 88 -7.56 -16.96 -3.33
C ASP A 88 -7.14 -18.35 -2.83
N ALA A 89 -7.28 -19.39 -3.65
CA ALA A 89 -6.85 -20.73 -3.30
C ALA A 89 -5.33 -20.92 -3.17
N LEU A 90 -4.54 -20.06 -3.81
CA LEU A 90 -3.08 -20.02 -3.67
C LEU A 90 -2.63 -19.30 -2.39
N PHE A 91 -3.25 -18.16 -2.05
CA PHE A 91 -2.73 -17.25 -1.03
C PHE A 91 -3.50 -17.24 0.29
N SER A 92 -4.75 -17.69 0.32
CA SER A 92 -5.59 -17.59 1.51
C SER A 92 -5.63 -18.88 2.33
N ALA A 93 -6.04 -18.74 3.59
CA ALA A 93 -6.36 -19.85 4.47
C ALA A 93 -7.88 -20.12 4.54
N THR A 94 -8.70 -19.48 3.68
CA THR A 94 -10.16 -19.42 3.88
C THR A 94 -11.01 -19.74 2.66
N LEU A 95 -10.47 -19.70 1.45
CA LEU A 95 -11.18 -20.02 0.20
C LEU A 95 -12.50 -19.26 0.01
N ARG A 96 -12.55 -17.99 0.42
CA ARG A 96 -13.79 -17.18 0.42
C ARG A 96 -14.24 -16.76 -0.97
N CYS A 97 -13.39 -16.90 -1.99
CA CYS A 97 -13.68 -16.58 -3.38
C CYS A 97 -14.19 -17.80 -4.18
N GLY A 98 -14.52 -18.92 -3.51
CA GLY A 98 -15.39 -19.96 -4.07
C GLY A 98 -14.72 -21.29 -4.41
N GLU A 99 -13.40 -21.40 -4.32
CA GLU A 99 -12.73 -22.70 -4.45
C GLU A 99 -13.06 -23.62 -3.27
N SER A 100 -13.02 -24.92 -3.50
CA SER A 100 -13.28 -25.93 -2.46
C SER A 100 -12.02 -26.51 -1.84
N GLN A 101 -10.86 -26.27 -2.47
CA GLN A 101 -9.57 -26.81 -2.08
C GLN A 101 -8.45 -25.79 -2.27
N PHE A 102 -7.42 -25.90 -1.44
CA PHE A 102 -6.20 -25.10 -1.57
C PHE A 102 -5.32 -25.60 -2.72
N VAL A 103 -4.70 -24.67 -3.43
CA VAL A 103 -3.70 -24.99 -4.46
C VAL A 103 -2.34 -25.12 -3.78
N THR A 104 -1.75 -26.32 -3.83
CA THR A 104 -0.44 -26.61 -3.21
C THR A 104 0.65 -26.95 -4.23
N ASN A 105 0.29 -27.16 -5.49
CA ASN A 105 1.21 -27.47 -6.58
C ASN A 105 0.82 -26.68 -7.84
N TRP A 106 1.82 -26.34 -8.65
CA TRP A 106 1.61 -25.78 -9.99
C TRP A 106 1.12 -26.88 -10.95
N GLN A 107 0.20 -26.53 -11.84
CA GLN A 107 -0.30 -27.39 -12.92
C GLN A 107 -0.01 -26.77 -14.28
#